data_AF-A0A562VMH4-F1
#
_entry.id   AF-A0A562VMH4-F1
#
_cell.length_a   1.000
_cell.length_b   1.000
_cell.length_c   1.000
_cell.angle_alpha   90.00
_cell.angle_beta   90.00
_cell.angle_gamma   90.00
#
_symmetry.space_group_name_H-M   'P 1'
#
loop_
_entity.id
_entity.type
_entity.pdbx_description
1 polymer ?
#
loop_
_entity_poly.entity_id
_entity_poly.type
_entity_poly.pdbx_seq_one_letter_code
_entity_poly.pdbx_strand_id
1 'polypeptide(L)'
;MKKRLVILIAMSLFAVAAPALAEEGHNHGSSHQAMDEQCTKECEMLLKNCAQEVDSIQDRIKKLQVEINDKGANAYTREELEKLNARLKESNDLLRSLQHR
;
A
#
# COMPACT_ATOMS: atom_id res chain seq x y z
N MET A 1 -4.16 70.28 4.50
CA MET A 1 -3.87 68.83 4.66
C MET A 1 -5.18 68.07 4.75
N LYS A 2 -5.68 67.46 3.66
CA LYS A 2 -6.90 66.59 3.64
C LYS A 2 -7.23 65.99 2.26
N LYS A 3 -6.23 65.73 1.41
CA LYS A 3 -6.47 65.18 0.05
C LYS A 3 -5.44 64.12 -0.40
N ARG A 4 -4.83 63.38 0.54
CA ARG A 4 -3.81 62.36 0.20
C ARG A 4 -4.09 60.98 0.80
N LEU A 5 -5.32 60.69 1.18
CA LEU A 5 -5.66 59.46 1.91
C LEU A 5 -6.62 58.54 1.13
N VAL A 6 -6.55 58.51 -0.19
CA VAL A 6 -7.46 57.68 -1.02
C VAL A 6 -6.72 56.76 -2.01
N ILE A 7 -5.38 56.72 -2.02
CA ILE A 7 -4.62 55.88 -2.96
C ILE A 7 -3.86 54.77 -2.22
N LEU A 8 -4.54 54.00 -1.36
CA LEU A 8 -3.96 52.80 -0.71
C LEU A 8 -4.99 51.67 -0.53
N ILE A 9 -5.90 51.47 -1.48
CA ILE A 9 -6.87 50.35 -1.46
C ILE A 9 -6.98 49.72 -2.85
N ALA A 10 -5.85 49.33 -3.44
CA ALA A 10 -5.84 48.63 -4.74
C ALA A 10 -4.73 47.54 -4.83
N MET A 11 -4.31 46.98 -3.69
CA MET A 11 -3.30 45.91 -3.65
C MET A 11 -3.69 44.75 -2.72
N SER A 12 -4.98 44.45 -2.57
CA SER A 12 -5.45 43.32 -1.74
C SER A 12 -6.16 42.22 -2.54
N LEU A 13 -5.96 42.14 -3.86
CA LEU A 13 -6.61 41.15 -4.71
C LEU A 13 -5.62 40.12 -5.31
N PHE A 14 -4.67 39.58 -4.55
CA PHE A 14 -3.96 38.34 -4.94
C PHE A 14 -3.42 37.61 -3.70
N ALA A 15 -4.28 37.27 -2.74
CA ALA A 15 -3.96 36.28 -1.71
C ALA A 15 -4.70 34.97 -2.01
N VAL A 16 -4.14 34.26 -2.99
CA VAL A 16 -4.07 32.79 -3.14
C VAL A 16 -5.32 32.00 -2.72
N ALA A 17 -6.24 31.83 -3.66
CA ALA A 17 -7.04 30.60 -3.71
C ALA A 17 -6.15 29.50 -4.31
N ALA A 18 -5.64 28.60 -3.47
CA ALA A 18 -5.19 27.29 -3.90
C ALA A 18 -5.82 26.23 -2.97
N PRO A 19 -6.79 25.44 -3.46
CA PRO A 19 -7.28 24.30 -2.70
C PRO A 19 -6.24 23.18 -2.67
N ALA A 20 -6.18 22.53 -1.50
CA ALA A 20 -5.81 21.14 -1.21
C ALA A 20 -4.83 20.40 -2.14
N LEU A 21 -3.72 19.94 -1.55
CA LEU A 21 -3.24 18.58 -1.76
C LEU A 21 -3.08 17.94 -0.38
N ALA A 22 -4.02 17.06 -0.03
CA ALA A 22 -3.68 15.92 0.79
C ALA A 22 -2.73 15.08 -0.06
N GLU A 23 -1.44 15.12 0.26
CA GLU A 23 -0.46 14.25 -0.37
C GLU A 23 -0.69 12.84 0.18
N GLU A 24 -1.53 12.07 -0.51
CA GLU A 24 -1.61 10.61 -0.40
C GLU A 24 -0.35 10.00 -1.05
N GLY A 25 0.82 10.35 -0.50
CA GLY A 25 2.11 9.82 -0.89
C GLY A 25 2.48 8.67 0.03
N HIS A 26 2.03 7.45 -0.29
CA HIS A 26 2.50 6.20 0.32
C HIS A 26 3.97 5.92 -0.08
N ASN A 27 4.89 6.81 0.26
CA ASN A 27 6.33 6.67 0.05
C ASN A 27 7.05 6.78 1.40
N HIS A 28 7.12 5.65 2.11
CA HIS A 28 7.78 5.51 3.41
C HIS A 28 9.33 5.45 3.30
N GLY A 29 9.91 6.12 2.30
CA GLY A 29 11.31 5.93 1.91
C GLY A 29 12.28 7.04 2.37
N SER A 30 11.80 8.23 2.73
CA SER A 30 12.71 9.40 2.83
C SER A 30 12.37 10.46 3.91
N SER A 31 11.41 10.21 4.81
CA SER A 31 10.91 11.22 5.76
C SER A 31 11.46 11.11 7.20
N HIS A 32 12.31 10.12 7.51
CA HIS A 32 12.78 9.89 8.88
C HIS A 32 14.02 10.72 9.25
N GLN A 33 13.95 12.05 9.18
CA GLN A 33 15.04 12.93 9.65
C GLN A 33 14.99 13.25 11.15
N ALA A 34 13.90 12.92 11.84
CA ALA A 34 13.82 12.93 13.30
C ALA A 34 12.81 11.85 13.75
N MET A 35 13.28 10.62 13.96
CA MET A 35 12.41 9.57 14.53
C MET A 35 12.29 9.79 16.04
N ASP A 36 11.07 10.08 16.51
CA ASP A 36 10.74 9.83 17.90
C ASP A 36 10.60 8.30 18.11
N GLU A 37 10.72 7.82 19.36
CA GLU A 37 10.62 6.39 19.69
C GLU A 37 9.28 5.76 19.25
N GLN A 38 8.20 6.55 19.28
CA GLN A 38 6.88 6.13 18.82
C GLN A 38 6.87 5.87 17.32
N CYS A 39 7.36 6.80 16.50
CA CYS A 39 7.51 6.61 15.05
C CYS A 39 8.32 5.34 14.71
N THR A 40 9.37 5.05 15.49
CA THR A 40 10.20 3.84 15.30
C THR A 40 9.41 2.56 15.59
N LYS A 41 8.68 2.51 16.70
CA LYS A 41 7.84 1.37 17.08
C LYS A 41 6.72 1.12 16.08
N GLU A 42 6.08 2.17 15.57
CA GLU A 42 5.03 2.07 14.56
C GLU A 42 5.57 1.51 13.23
N CYS A 43 6.73 2.01 12.78
CA CYS A 43 7.39 1.47 11.59
C CYS A 43 7.79 0.00 11.75
N GLU A 44 8.36 -0.37 12.92
CA GLU A 44 8.72 -1.76 13.21
C GLU A 44 7.49 -2.69 13.21
N MET A 45 6.38 -2.23 13.80
CA MET A 45 5.13 -2.99 13.82
C MET A 45 4.58 -3.21 12.41
N LEU A 46 4.61 -2.19 11.57
CA LEU A 46 4.18 -2.30 10.17
C LEU A 46 5.04 -3.32 9.40
N LEU A 47 6.37 -3.25 9.54
CA LEU A 47 7.28 -4.21 8.90
C LEU A 47 7.03 -5.65 9.38
N LYS A 48 6.81 -5.84 10.68
CA LYS A 48 6.47 -7.16 11.26
C LYS A 48 5.16 -7.70 10.69
N ASN A 49 4.13 -6.87 10.61
CA ASN A 49 2.85 -7.26 10.03
C ASN A 49 3.02 -7.63 8.55
N CYS A 50 3.78 -6.86 7.78
CA CYS A 50 4.08 -7.20 6.39
C CYS A 50 4.81 -8.54 6.24
N ALA A 51 5.79 -8.83 7.11
CA ALA A 51 6.49 -10.11 7.10
C ALA A 51 5.54 -11.29 7.40
N GLN A 52 4.66 -11.13 8.40
CA GLN A 52 3.65 -12.14 8.74
C GLN A 52 2.66 -12.38 7.58
N GLU A 53 2.27 -11.33 6.86
CA GLU A 53 1.41 -11.47 5.68
C GLU A 53 2.11 -12.21 4.53
N VAL A 54 3.40 -11.95 4.31
CA VAL A 54 4.19 -12.67 3.30
C VAL A 54 4.28 -14.17 3.64
N ASP A 55 4.52 -14.51 4.90
CA ASP A 55 4.57 -15.91 5.37
C ASP A 55 3.20 -16.60 5.18
N SER A 56 2.11 -15.89 5.48
CA SER A 56 0.73 -16.40 5.30
C SER A 56 0.42 -16.72 3.83
N ILE A 57 0.91 -15.89 2.90
CA ILE A 57 0.78 -16.09 1.45
C ILE A 57 1.57 -17.33 1.01
N GLN A 58 2.81 -17.50 1.49
CA GLN A 58 3.63 -18.68 1.17
C GLN A 58 2.97 -19.98 1.64
N ASP A 59 2.38 -19.99 2.83
CA ASP A 59 1.67 -21.15 3.35
C ASP A 59 0.40 -21.45 2.56
N ARG A 60 -0.31 -20.42 2.09
CA ARG A 60 -1.45 -20.59 1.19
C ARG A 60 -1.04 -21.22 -0.14
N ILE A 61 0.09 -20.80 -0.71
CA ILE A 61 0.67 -21.40 -1.93
C ILE A 61 0.97 -22.88 -1.73
N LYS A 62 1.64 -23.26 -0.63
CA LYS A 62 1.95 -24.66 -0.32
C LYS A 62 0.70 -25.51 -0.21
N LYS A 63 -0.33 -25.03 0.50
CA LYS A 63 -1.62 -25.73 0.63
C LYS A 63 -2.27 -25.96 -0.73
N LEU A 64 -2.34 -24.93 -1.56
CA LEU A 64 -2.90 -25.05 -2.92
C LEU A 64 -2.11 -26.05 -3.78
N GLN A 65 -0.79 -26.05 -3.68
CA GLN A 65 0.05 -27.04 -4.39
C GLN A 65 -0.24 -28.47 -3.93
N VAL A 66 -0.41 -28.72 -2.63
CA VAL A 66 -0.80 -30.04 -2.12
C VAL A 66 -2.17 -30.45 -2.65
N GLU A 67 -3.16 -29.55 -2.64
CA GLU A 67 -4.49 -29.88 -3.16
C GLU A 67 -4.47 -30.19 -4.66
N ILE A 68 -3.69 -29.45 -5.44
CA ILE A 68 -3.59 -29.64 -6.89
C ILE A 68 -2.77 -30.88 -7.25
N ASN A 69 -1.60 -31.06 -6.63
CA ASN A 69 -0.63 -32.08 -7.02
C ASN A 69 -0.92 -33.44 -6.37
N ASP A 70 -1.19 -33.45 -5.07
CA ASP A 70 -1.28 -34.71 -4.31
C ASP A 70 -2.70 -35.27 -4.35
N LYS A 71 -3.72 -34.40 -4.30
CA LYS A 71 -5.13 -34.82 -4.42
C LYS A 71 -5.59 -34.81 -5.88
N GLY A 72 -5.38 -33.70 -6.58
CA GLY A 72 -5.62 -33.59 -8.02
C GLY A 72 -7.00 -34.09 -8.46
N ALA A 73 -7.05 -34.82 -9.58
CA ALA A 73 -8.28 -35.34 -10.16
C ALA A 73 -8.96 -36.45 -9.32
N ASN A 74 -8.31 -36.97 -8.27
CA ASN A 74 -8.90 -37.96 -7.39
C ASN A 74 -9.91 -37.34 -6.40
N ALA A 75 -9.77 -36.04 -6.10
CA ALA A 75 -10.61 -35.33 -5.13
C ALA A 75 -11.41 -34.18 -5.76
N TYR A 76 -10.98 -33.67 -6.92
CA TYR A 76 -11.56 -32.49 -7.54
C TYR A 76 -11.94 -32.75 -8.99
N THR A 77 -13.03 -32.11 -9.42
CA THR A 77 -13.40 -32.02 -10.82
C THR A 77 -12.45 -31.11 -11.60
N ARG A 78 -12.49 -31.18 -12.93
CA ARG A 78 -11.70 -30.31 -13.80
C ARG A 78 -11.93 -28.82 -13.51
N GLU A 79 -13.19 -28.41 -13.33
CA GLU A 79 -13.54 -27.02 -13.05
C GLU A 79 -13.00 -26.55 -11.70
N GLU A 80 -13.02 -27.42 -10.68
CA GLU A 80 -12.45 -27.13 -9.37
C GLU A 80 -10.92 -27.02 -9.43
N LEU A 81 -10.25 -27.90 -10.20
CA LEU A 81 -8.81 -27.80 -10.43
C LEU A 81 -8.43 -26.52 -11.18
N GLU A 82 -9.23 -26.08 -12.15
CA GLU A 82 -9.01 -24.79 -12.83
C GLU A 82 -9.11 -23.62 -11.84
N LYS A 83 -10.11 -23.64 -10.95
CA LYS A 83 -10.25 -22.62 -9.88
C LYS A 83 -9.08 -22.65 -8.90
N LEU A 84 -8.61 -23.83 -8.50
CA LEU A 84 -7.45 -23.99 -7.61
C LEU A 84 -6.18 -23.45 -8.27
N ASN A 85 -5.95 -23.77 -9.55
CA ASN A 85 -4.81 -23.26 -10.31
C ASN A 85 -4.86 -21.73 -10.47
N ALA A 86 -6.05 -21.16 -10.72
CA ALA A 86 -6.22 -19.71 -10.77
C ALA A 86 -5.83 -19.04 -9.44
N ARG A 87 -6.30 -19.58 -8.30
CA ARG A 87 -5.93 -19.10 -6.96
C ARG A 87 -4.44 -19.25 -6.67
N LEU A 88 -3.82 -20.34 -7.14
CA LEU A 88 -2.38 -20.55 -7.00
C LEU A 88 -1.61 -19.48 -7.77
N LYS A 89 -2.01 -19.19 -9.01
CA LYS A 89 -1.41 -18.15 -9.85
C LYS A 89 -1.53 -16.77 -9.18
N GLU A 90 -2.72 -16.39 -8.75
CA GLU A 90 -2.96 -15.11 -8.07
C GLU A 90 -2.10 -14.95 -6.80
N SER A 91 -1.97 -16.01 -6.00
CA SER A 91 -1.18 -15.98 -4.77
C SER A 91 0.32 -15.83 -5.07
N ASN A 92 0.83 -16.49 -6.13
CA ASN A 92 2.21 -16.33 -6.58
C ASN A 92 2.48 -14.94 -7.15
N ASP A 93 1.55 -14.40 -7.95
CA ASP A 93 1.66 -13.05 -8.52
C ASP A 93 1.68 -12.00 -7.40
N LEU A 94 0.83 -12.17 -6.37
CA LEU A 94 0.84 -11.32 -5.17
C LEU A 94 2.18 -11.39 -4.43
N LEU A 95 2.68 -12.59 -4.15
CA LEU A 95 3.96 -12.77 -3.46
C LEU A 95 5.11 -12.10 -4.22
N ARG A 96 5.17 -12.28 -5.55
CA ARG A 96 6.16 -11.61 -6.41
C ARG A 96 6.05 -10.09 -6.34
N SER A 97 4.83 -9.55 -6.30
CA SER A 97 4.61 -8.10 -6.19
C SER A 97 5.09 -7.51 -4.85
N LEU A 98 5.11 -8.32 -3.79
CA LEU A 98 5.62 -7.93 -2.48
C LEU A 98 7.15 -8.07 -2.37
N GLN A 99 7.74 -9.02 -3.10
CA GLN A 99 9.19 -9.25 -3.12
C GLN A 99 9.97 -8.28 -4.02
N HIS A 100 9.32 -7.69 -5.03
CA HIS A 100 9.94 -6.75 -5.98
C HIS A 100 9.67 -5.27 -5.68
N ARG A 101 9.14 -4.95 -4.50
CA ARG A 101 8.85 -3.57 -4.09
C ARG A 101 10.03 -2.93 -3.39
#